data_AF-A0A1M7JIE5-F1
#
_entry.id   AF-A0A1M7JIE5-F1
#
_cell.length_a   1.000
_cell.length_b   1.000
_cell.length_c   1.000
_cell.angle_alpha   90.00
_cell.angle_beta   90.00
_cell.angle_gamma   90.00
#
_symmetry.space_group_name_H-M   'P 1'
#
loop_
_entity.id
_entity.type
_entity.pdbx_description
1 polymer ?
#
loop_
_entity_poly.entity_id
_entity_poly.type
_entity_poly.pdbx_seq_one_letter_code
_entity_poly.pdbx_strand_id
1 'polypeptide(L)' 'MDRKYRFNNMARAYRLPEKNLWDSGFSVFKRRIGEQLQMNGIDGSLADDETLLPFYRMGESETYVLSAFGCPVGV' A
#
# COMPACT_ATOMS: atom_id res chain seq x y z
N MET A 1 -37.86 -11.47 -35.81
CA MET A 1 -36.44 -11.13 -35.98
C MET A 1 -36.29 -9.67 -35.58
N ASP A 2 -36.11 -9.44 -34.28
CA ASP A 2 -36.17 -8.10 -33.67
C ASP A 2 -34.80 -7.63 -33.21
N ARG A 3 -34.37 -6.52 -33.81
CA ARG A 3 -33.21 -5.71 -33.42
C ARG A 3 -33.50 -5.02 -32.09
N LYS A 4 -32.72 -5.28 -31.04
CA LYS A 4 -32.27 -4.30 -30.01
C LYS A 4 -31.63 -4.98 -28.79
N TYR A 5 -30.30 -4.99 -28.73
CA TYR A 5 -29.48 -4.92 -27.50
C TYR A 5 -28.12 -4.37 -27.96
N ARG A 6 -27.97 -3.05 -28.20
CA ARG A 6 -27.87 -1.92 -27.25
C ARG A 6 -26.76 -2.12 -26.21
N PHE A 7 -25.71 -1.32 -26.42
CA PHE A 7 -24.63 -0.90 -25.51
C PHE A 7 -23.44 -1.85 -25.31
N ASN A 8 -22.50 -1.71 -26.26
CA ASN A 8 -21.07 -1.70 -25.96
C ASN A 8 -20.79 -0.72 -24.81
N ASN A 9 -20.76 -1.23 -23.58
CA ASN A 9 -20.23 -0.49 -22.44
C ASN A 9 -18.78 -0.93 -22.22
N MET A 10 -17.93 -0.53 -23.15
CA MET A 10 -16.48 -0.57 -23.03
C MET A 10 -16.05 0.57 -22.09
N ALA A 11 -16.62 0.58 -20.88
CA ALA A 11 -16.19 1.46 -19.81
C ALA A 11 -14.88 0.88 -19.30
N ARG A 12 -13.78 1.48 -19.78
CA ARG A 12 -12.40 1.39 -19.28
C ARG A 12 -12.38 0.73 -17.90
N ALA A 13 -12.02 -0.55 -17.89
CA ALA A 13 -11.54 -1.21 -16.70
C ALA A 13 -10.33 -0.40 -16.24
N TYR A 14 -10.56 0.57 -15.35
CA TYR A 14 -9.53 1.07 -14.48
C TYR A 14 -9.09 -0.18 -13.72
N ARG A 15 -7.99 -0.79 -14.17
CA ARG A 15 -7.24 -1.77 -13.39
C ARG A 15 -6.76 -1.02 -12.14
N LEU A 16 -7.64 -0.84 -11.18
CA LEU A 16 -7.22 -0.72 -9.80
C LEU A 16 -6.44 -2.01 -9.55
N PRO A 17 -5.18 -1.96 -9.11
CA PRO A 17 -4.48 -3.17 -8.74
C PRO A 17 -5.39 -3.87 -7.76
N GLU A 18 -5.73 -5.13 -8.05
CA GLU A 18 -6.59 -5.94 -7.23
C GLU A 18 -6.04 -5.85 -5.80
N LYS A 19 -6.64 -5.00 -4.97
CA LYS A 19 -6.42 -5.04 -3.54
C LYS A 19 -6.88 -6.43 -3.19
N ASN A 20 -5.93 -7.34 -2.98
CA ASN A 20 -6.25 -8.68 -2.49
C ASN A 20 -7.24 -8.45 -1.35
N LEU A 21 -8.43 -9.05 -1.45
CA LEU A 21 -9.49 -8.91 -0.46
C LEU A 21 -9.02 -9.32 0.96
N TRP A 22 -7.82 -9.91 1.03
CA TRP A 22 -7.10 -10.45 2.16
C TRP A 22 -5.92 -9.58 2.65
N ASP A 23 -5.60 -8.46 2.00
CA ASP A 23 -4.57 -7.54 2.51
C ASP A 23 -5.12 -6.83 3.75
N SER A 24 -4.75 -7.31 4.94
CA SER A 24 -5.09 -6.64 6.19
C SER A 24 -4.58 -5.19 6.20
N GLY A 25 -5.21 -4.31 6.97
CA GLY A 25 -4.74 -2.92 7.10
C GLY A 25 -3.26 -2.85 7.50
N PHE A 26 -2.82 -3.79 8.33
CA PHE A 26 -1.42 -3.94 8.71
C PHE A 26 -0.53 -4.39 7.55
N SER A 27 -0.97 -5.36 6.74
CA SER A 27 -0.23 -5.81 5.55
C SER A 27 -0.02 -4.67 4.55
N VAL A 28 -1.04 -3.83 4.36
CA VAL A 28 -0.94 -2.64 3.49
C VAL A 28 0.04 -1.61 4.07
N PHE A 29 -0.06 -1.33 5.37
CA PHE A 29 0.86 -0.44 6.08
C PHE A 29 2.31 -0.91 5.94
N LYS A 30 2.58 -2.18 6.28
CA LYS A 30 3.91 -2.79 6.16
C LYS A 30 4.45 -2.74 4.74
N ARG A 31 3.64 -3.08 3.73
CA ARG A 31 4.06 -3.01 2.33
C ARG A 31 4.53 -1.60 1.95
N ARG A 32 3.74 -0.56 2.30
CA ARG A 32 4.09 0.83 1.99
C ARG A 32 5.38 1.28 2.65
N ILE A 33 5.57 0.93 3.93
CA ILE A 33 6.82 1.24 4.64
C ILE A 33 7.99 0.54 3.95
N GLY A 34 7.87 -0.76 3.66
CA GLY A 34 8.92 -1.52 2.97
C GLY A 34 9.29 -0.95 1.60
N GLU A 35 8.29 -0.56 0.80
CA GLU A 35 8.50 0.10 -0.50
C GLU A 35 9.28 1.42 -0.35
N GLN A 36 8.92 2.24 0.64
CA GLN A 36 9.59 3.52 0.90
C GLN A 36 11.02 3.33 1.41
N LEU A 37 11.28 2.36 2.29
CA LEU A 37 12.64 2.04 2.72
C LEU A 37 13.50 1.57 1.55
N GLN A 38 12.97 0.68 0.71
CA GLN A 38 13.68 0.17 -0.47
C GLN A 38 14.02 1.29 -1.46
N MET A 39 13.09 2.20 -1.73
CA MET A 39 13.33 3.34 -2.63
C MET A 39 14.43 4.28 -2.10
N ASN A 40 14.59 4.38 -0.78
CA ASN A 40 15.62 5.20 -0.13
C ASN A 40 16.92 4.44 0.15
N GLY A 41 17.05 3.19 -0.32
CA GLY A 41 18.23 2.36 -0.09
C GLY A 41 18.44 1.93 1.36
N ILE A 42 17.37 2.01 2.17
CA ILE A 42 17.37 1.59 3.57
C ILE A 42 17.00 0.12 3.65
N ASP A 43 17.61 -0.59 4.60
CA ASP A 43 17.37 -2.01 4.80
C ASP A 43 15.88 -2.30 5.06
N GLY A 44 15.29 -3.14 4.20
CA GLY A 44 13.91 -3.57 4.29
C GLY A 44 13.65 -4.51 5.47
N SER A 45 14.69 -5.02 6.15
CA SER A 45 14.54 -5.81 7.38
C SER A 45 13.85 -5.02 8.50
N LEU A 46 13.93 -3.69 8.47
CA LEU A 46 13.25 -2.79 9.42
C LEU A 46 11.73 -2.78 9.27
N ALA A 47 11.21 -3.25 8.13
CA ALA A 47 9.78 -3.36 7.86
C ALA A 47 9.22 -4.75 8.24
N ASP A 48 9.72 -5.37 9.31
CA ASP A 48 9.19 -6.64 9.81
C ASP A 48 7.93 -6.44 10.69
N ASP A 49 7.27 -7.55 11.04
CA ASP A 49 6.02 -7.48 11.80
C ASP A 49 6.24 -7.00 13.24
N GLU A 50 7.30 -7.47 13.90
CA GLU A 50 7.59 -7.15 15.31
C GLU A 50 7.94 -5.67 15.49
N THR A 51 8.61 -5.06 14.51
CA THR A 51 8.98 -3.64 14.55
C THR A 51 7.79 -2.76 14.18
N LEU A 52 6.98 -3.13 13.19
CA LEU A 52 5.89 -2.28 12.68
C LEU A 52 4.58 -2.41 13.44
N LEU A 53 4.31 -3.56 14.06
CA LEU A 53 3.04 -3.82 14.74
C LEU A 53 2.77 -2.85 15.90
N PRO A 54 3.76 -2.46 16.73
CA PRO A 54 3.56 -1.42 17.75
C PRO A 54 3.12 -0.08 17.16
N PHE A 55 3.79 0.42 16.12
CA PHE A 55 3.43 1.69 15.46
C PHE A 55 2.02 1.64 14.88
N TYR A 56 1.67 0.53 14.22
CA TYR A 56 0.33 0.34 13.66
C TYR A 56 -0.75 0.31 14.75
N ARG A 57 -0.50 -0.36 15.88
CA ARG A 57 -1.44 -0.40 17.02
C ARG A 57 -1.58 0.94 17.73
N MET A 58 -0.52 1.74 17.76
CA MET A 58 -0.54 3.10 18.30
C MET A 58 -1.19 4.11 17.34
N GLY A 59 -1.46 3.71 16.09
CA GLY A 59 -2.05 4.59 15.08
C GLY A 59 -1.07 5.62 14.54
N GLU A 60 0.22 5.33 14.60
CA GLU A 60 1.27 6.23 14.12
C GLU A 60 1.22 6.37 12.61
N SER A 61 1.54 7.58 12.12
CA SER A 61 1.54 7.86 10.68
C SER A 61 2.71 7.18 9.95
N GLU A 62 2.51 6.80 8.69
CA GLU A 62 3.56 6.20 7.85
C GLU A 62 4.81 7.10 7.78
N THR A 63 4.61 8.43 7.68
CA THR A 63 5.69 9.42 7.68
C THR A 63 6.52 9.42 8.96
N TYR A 64 5.86 9.30 10.12
CA TYR A 64 6.54 9.23 11.40
C TYR A 64 7.38 7.95 11.51
N VAL A 65 6.81 6.81 11.12
CA VAL A 65 7.49 5.51 11.13
C VAL A 65 8.73 5.52 10.23
N LEU A 66 8.59 6.05 9.02
CA LEU A 66 9.71 6.20 8.09
C LEU A 66 10.81 7.12 8.66
N SER A 67 10.42 8.25 9.27
CA SER A 67 11.37 9.16 9.91
C SER A 67 12.11 8.48 11.07
N ALA A 68 11.44 7.64 11.85
CA ALA A 68 12.05 6.85 12.92
C ALA A 68 13.09 5.84 12.39
N PHE A 69 12.94 5.36 11.16
CA PHE A 69 13.93 4.53 10.46
C PHE A 69 15.00 5.33 9.71
N GLY A 70 15.03 6.66 9.85
CA GLY A 70 15.97 7.52 9.14
C GLY A 70 15.68 7.67 7.65
N CYS A 71 14.46 7.35 7.22
CA CYS A 71 13.99 7.50 5.85
C CYS A 71 13.48 8.93 5.64
N PRO A 72 14.14 9.74 4.79
CA PRO A 72 13.71 11.11 4.51
C PRO A 72 12.41 11.07 3.70
N VAL A 73 11.29 11.40 4.34
CA VAL A 73 9.99 11.48 3.67
C VAL A 73 9.80 12.90 3.17
N GLY A 74 9.96 13.10 1.86
CA GLY A 74 9.74 14.38 1.21
C GLY A 74 11.04 15.14 0.90
N VAL A 75 11.48 15.01 -0.35
CA VAL A 75 12.22 16.04 -1.09
C VAL A 75 11.55 16.22 -2.44
#